data_AF-A0A8T6FMN7-F1
#
_entry.id   AF-A0A8T6FMN7-F1
#
_cell.length_a   1.000
_cell.length_b   1.000
_cell.length_c   1.000
_cell.angle_alpha   90.00
_cell.angle_beta   90.00
_cell.angle_gamma   90.00
#
_symmetry.space_group_name_H-M   'P 1'
#
loop_
_entity.id
_entity.type
_entity.pdbx_description
1 polymer ?
#
loop_
_entity_poly.entity_id
_entity_poly.type
_entity_poly.pdbx_seq_one_letter_code
_entity_poly.pdbx_strand_id
1 'polypeptide(L)'
;PKGDAPGFVAVEDAHTLLIPDRLGNRLAYGHRNVLANPHVGVLFMIPGTTETLRVNGKASLTADPDLLERLAARGRPAVLVIRVQVEEVFFHCSKAFLRSKLWQPDVWGERHKVSFGKLYAKRNKASDETAAAIDAAVERDYRENL
;
A
#
# COMPACT_ATOMS: atom_id res chain seq x y z
N PRO A 1 -3.34 -6.48 2.35
CA PRO A 1 -2.73 -5.15 2.15
C PRO A 1 -3.02 -4.66 0.73
N LYS A 2 -3.09 -3.34 0.54
CA LYS A 2 -3.21 -2.71 -0.78
C LYS A 2 -1.79 -2.55 -1.32
N GLY A 3 -1.31 -3.54 -2.05
CA GLY A 3 0.09 -3.57 -2.51
C GLY A 3 0.54 -4.98 -2.86
N ASP A 4 1.49 -5.06 -3.79
CA ASP A 4 2.14 -6.29 -4.23
C ASP A 4 3.47 -5.90 -4.93
N ALA A 5 4.14 -6.87 -5.55
CA ALA A 5 5.33 -6.63 -6.36
C ALA A 5 5.09 -5.55 -7.45
N PRO A 6 6.14 -4.84 -7.91
CA PRO A 6 5.99 -3.82 -8.96
C PRO A 6 5.18 -4.30 -10.16
N GLY A 7 4.24 -3.47 -10.63
CA GLY A 7 3.33 -3.80 -11.75
C GLY A 7 1.98 -4.38 -11.35
N PHE A 8 1.66 -4.43 -10.05
CA PHE A 8 0.40 -5.02 -9.56
C PHE A 8 -0.87 -4.21 -9.85
N VAL A 9 -0.73 -2.93 -10.16
CA VAL A 9 -1.86 -2.12 -10.65
C VAL A 9 -2.04 -2.41 -12.13
N ALA A 10 -3.15 -3.03 -12.49
CA ALA A 10 -3.44 -3.37 -13.87
C ALA A 10 -4.20 -2.22 -14.55
N VAL A 11 -3.88 -1.97 -15.82
CA VAL A 11 -4.69 -1.11 -16.69
C VAL A 11 -5.75 -2.00 -17.32
N GLU A 12 -7.01 -1.71 -17.07
CA GLU A 12 -8.13 -2.43 -17.69
C GLU A 12 -8.45 -1.85 -19.07
N ASP A 13 -8.47 -0.53 -19.16
CA ASP A 13 -8.66 0.22 -20.39
C ASP A 13 -8.00 1.62 -20.25
N ALA A 14 -8.15 2.47 -21.27
CA ALA A 14 -7.53 3.80 -21.32
C ALA A 14 -7.89 4.74 -20.15
N HIS A 15 -8.99 4.47 -19.43
CA HIS A 15 -9.49 5.30 -18.34
C HIS A 15 -9.76 4.51 -17.05
N THR A 16 -9.31 3.26 -16.95
CA THR A 16 -9.64 2.41 -15.79
C THR A 16 -8.43 1.66 -15.26
N LEU A 17 -8.17 1.82 -13.97
CA LEU A 17 -7.14 1.09 -13.23
C LEU A 17 -7.77 0.07 -12.28
N LEU A 18 -7.08 -1.03 -12.07
CA LEU A 18 -7.48 -2.09 -11.13
C LEU A 18 -6.37 -2.29 -10.10
N ILE A 19 -6.74 -2.13 -8.84
CA ILE A 19 -5.84 -2.27 -7.70
C ILE A 19 -6.35 -3.45 -6.86
N PRO A 20 -5.67 -4.60 -6.87
CA PRO A 20 -6.09 -5.74 -6.07
C PRO A 20 -5.82 -5.52 -4.58
N ASP A 21 -6.75 -5.95 -3.73
CA ASP A 21 -6.53 -6.11 -2.29
C ASP A 21 -6.15 -7.57 -1.99
N ARG A 22 -5.09 -7.74 -1.21
CA ARG A 22 -4.53 -9.04 -0.83
C ARG A 22 -4.91 -9.41 0.60
N LEU A 23 -4.86 -10.71 0.89
CA LEU A 23 -4.90 -11.21 2.27
C LEU A 23 -3.84 -10.48 3.11
N GLY A 24 -4.27 -9.85 4.19
CA GLY A 24 -3.40 -9.10 5.11
C GLY A 24 -4.08 -8.90 6.46
N ASN A 25 -3.90 -7.72 7.04
CA ASN A 25 -4.45 -7.36 8.36
C ASN A 25 -5.99 -7.33 8.48
N ARG A 26 -6.73 -7.65 7.40
CA ARG A 26 -8.20 -7.69 7.34
C ARG A 26 -8.88 -6.37 7.73
N LEU A 27 -8.15 -5.24 7.68
CA LEU A 27 -8.70 -3.93 7.98
C LEU A 27 -9.35 -3.31 6.73
N ALA A 28 -10.66 -3.07 6.82
CA ALA A 28 -11.46 -2.53 5.72
C ALA A 28 -11.61 -0.99 5.76
N TYR A 29 -10.80 -0.25 6.52
CA TYR A 29 -10.97 1.21 6.67
C TYR A 29 -10.93 1.95 5.33
N GLY A 30 -9.93 1.68 4.48
CA GLY A 30 -9.85 2.28 3.15
C GLY A 30 -11.04 1.92 2.25
N HIS A 31 -11.57 0.69 2.35
CA HIS A 31 -12.75 0.27 1.58
C HIS A 31 -14.01 1.00 2.05
N ARG A 32 -14.18 1.13 3.38
CA ARG A 32 -15.29 1.91 3.97
C ARG A 32 -15.22 3.38 3.55
N ASN A 33 -14.02 3.95 3.47
CA ASN A 33 -13.84 5.30 2.94
C ASN A 33 -14.30 5.41 1.49
N VAL A 34 -13.93 4.46 0.62
CA VAL A 34 -14.38 4.41 -0.79
C VAL A 34 -15.91 4.32 -0.89
N LEU A 35 -16.54 3.48 -0.06
CA LEU A 35 -18.01 3.35 -0.06
C LEU A 35 -18.72 4.63 0.40
N ALA A 36 -18.12 5.38 1.33
CA ALA A 36 -18.68 6.63 1.81
C ALA A 36 -18.37 7.82 0.87
N ASN A 37 -17.20 7.80 0.24
CA ASN A 37 -16.72 8.81 -0.69
C ASN A 37 -15.83 8.14 -1.75
N PRO A 38 -16.27 8.07 -3.02
CA PRO A 38 -15.56 7.33 -4.05
C PRO A 38 -14.30 8.06 -4.54
N HIS A 39 -14.07 9.33 -4.19
CA HIS A 39 -12.95 10.08 -4.72
C HIS A 39 -11.61 9.59 -4.15
N VAL A 40 -10.69 9.18 -5.03
CA VAL A 40 -9.37 8.67 -4.69
C VAL A 40 -8.26 9.38 -5.46
N GLY A 41 -7.08 9.47 -4.84
CA GLY A 41 -5.83 9.85 -5.48
C GLY A 41 -4.82 8.70 -5.36
N VAL A 42 -4.22 8.32 -6.49
CA VAL A 42 -3.21 7.26 -6.59
C VAL A 42 -1.91 7.88 -7.07
N LEU A 43 -0.82 7.63 -6.34
CA LEU A 43 0.51 8.13 -6.68
C LEU A 43 1.42 6.95 -7.09
N PHE A 44 2.01 7.04 -8.27
CA PHE A 44 3.00 6.10 -8.77
C PHE A 44 4.39 6.71 -8.66
N MET A 45 5.29 5.95 -8.06
CA MET A 45 6.68 6.33 -7.82
C MET A 45 7.59 5.19 -8.26
N ILE A 46 8.69 5.54 -8.93
CA ILE A 46 9.74 4.59 -9.32
C ILE A 46 11.00 4.99 -8.56
N PRO A 47 11.63 4.09 -7.77
CA PRO A 47 12.89 4.37 -7.10
C PRO A 47 13.95 4.88 -8.09
N GLY A 48 14.61 5.99 -7.76
CA GLY A 48 15.59 6.64 -8.62
C GLY A 48 15.01 7.66 -9.61
N THR A 49 13.71 7.60 -9.89
CA THR A 49 13.02 8.57 -10.77
C THR A 49 12.40 9.68 -9.94
N THR A 50 12.62 10.94 -10.31
CA THR A 50 12.15 12.08 -9.54
C THR A 50 10.76 12.57 -9.94
N GLU A 51 10.33 12.22 -11.14
CA GLU A 51 9.00 12.44 -11.67
C GLU A 51 8.05 11.41 -11.06
N THR A 52 6.87 11.87 -10.66
CA THR A 52 5.82 10.98 -10.15
C THR A 52 4.52 11.22 -10.90
N LEU A 53 3.79 10.14 -11.16
CA LEU A 53 2.48 10.20 -11.80
C LEU A 53 1.40 10.16 -10.72
N ARG A 54 0.51 11.15 -10.72
CA ARG A 54 -0.71 11.15 -9.92
C ARG A 54 -1.91 10.91 -10.81
N VAL A 55 -2.77 10.01 -10.39
CA VAL A 55 -4.07 9.73 -10.99
C VAL A 55 -5.14 10.06 -9.96
N ASN A 56 -6.10 10.91 -10.29
CA ASN A 56 -7.31 11.07 -9.49
C ASN A 56 -8.50 10.50 -10.23
N GLY A 57 -9.47 10.02 -9.46
CA GLY A 57 -10.67 9.46 -10.03
C GLY A 57 -11.66 8.97 -8.99
N LYS A 58 -12.61 8.17 -9.45
CA LYS A 58 -13.64 7.54 -8.63
C LYS A 58 -13.38 6.05 -8.50
N ALA A 59 -13.28 5.58 -7.27
CA ALA A 59 -13.13 4.17 -6.95
C ALA A 59 -14.49 3.50 -6.73
N SER A 60 -14.60 2.27 -7.21
CA SER A 60 -15.61 1.30 -6.82
C SER A 60 -14.93 0.01 -6.35
N LEU A 61 -15.69 -0.84 -5.65
CA LEU A 61 -15.21 -2.12 -5.15
C LEU A 61 -15.94 -3.24 -5.87
N THR A 62 -15.20 -4.22 -6.37
CA THR A 62 -15.77 -5.41 -7.03
C THR A 62 -15.15 -6.69 -6.47
N ALA A 63 -15.98 -7.73 -6.36
CA ALA A 63 -15.59 -9.09 -6.01
C ALA A 63 -15.90 -10.07 -7.16
N ASP A 64 -15.90 -9.56 -8.40
CA ASP A 64 -16.08 -10.36 -9.61
C ASP A 64 -15.03 -11.50 -9.68
N PRO A 65 -15.46 -12.77 -9.64
CA PRO A 65 -14.56 -13.91 -9.60
C PRO A 65 -13.50 -13.92 -10.71
N ASP A 66 -13.86 -13.51 -11.93
CA ASP A 66 -12.94 -13.54 -13.08
C ASP A 66 -11.86 -12.47 -12.91
N LEU A 67 -12.21 -11.31 -12.37
CA LEU A 67 -11.23 -10.26 -12.04
C LEU A 67 -10.34 -10.66 -10.87
N LEU A 68 -10.90 -11.31 -9.84
CA LEU A 68 -10.13 -11.78 -8.69
C LEU A 68 -9.08 -12.81 -9.10
N GLU A 69 -9.44 -13.74 -9.97
CA GLU A 69 -8.55 -14.76 -10.51
C GLU A 69 -7.52 -14.16 -11.48
N ARG A 70 -7.95 -13.29 -12.40
CA ARG A 70 -7.05 -12.62 -13.35
C ARG A 70 -5.96 -11.81 -12.65
N LEU A 71 -6.27 -11.24 -11.50
CA LEU A 71 -5.34 -10.47 -10.69
C LEU A 71 -4.69 -11.31 -9.58
N ALA A 72 -4.70 -12.64 -9.67
CA ALA A 72 -4.07 -13.52 -8.69
C ALA A 72 -2.57 -13.22 -8.54
N ALA A 73 -2.06 -13.43 -7.32
CA ALA A 73 -0.64 -13.36 -7.02
C ALA A 73 -0.26 -14.54 -6.13
N ARG A 74 0.89 -15.15 -6.42
CA ARG A 74 1.43 -16.30 -5.66
C ARG A 74 0.43 -17.46 -5.55
N GLY A 75 -0.29 -17.73 -6.64
CA GLY A 75 -1.31 -18.79 -6.71
C GLY A 75 -2.55 -18.53 -5.84
N ARG A 76 -2.78 -17.28 -5.41
CA ARG A 76 -3.97 -16.90 -4.65
C ARG A 76 -4.72 -15.76 -5.36
N PRO A 77 -6.04 -15.89 -5.55
CA PRO A 77 -6.86 -14.81 -6.09
C PRO A 77 -6.77 -13.54 -5.24
N ALA A 78 -7.09 -12.39 -5.84
CA ALA A 78 -7.38 -11.19 -5.07
C ALA A 78 -8.59 -11.44 -4.14
N VAL A 79 -8.66 -10.73 -3.02
CA VAL A 79 -9.83 -10.79 -2.12
C VAL A 79 -10.92 -9.82 -2.58
N LEU A 80 -10.49 -8.69 -3.14
CA LEU A 80 -11.33 -7.61 -3.64
C LEU A 80 -10.51 -6.84 -4.67
N VAL A 81 -11.18 -6.15 -5.59
CA VAL A 81 -10.54 -5.23 -6.53
C VAL A 81 -11.11 -3.83 -6.34
N ILE A 82 -10.23 -2.87 -6.20
CA ILE A 82 -10.55 -1.45 -6.25
C ILE A 82 -10.42 -1.03 -7.71
N ARG A 83 -11.54 -0.72 -8.34
CA ARG A 83 -11.60 -0.25 -9.73
C ARG A 83 -11.66 1.27 -9.72
N VAL A 84 -10.67 1.92 -10.31
CA VAL A 84 -10.55 3.38 -10.33
C VAL A 84 -10.85 3.88 -11.73
N GLN A 85 -11.99 4.54 -11.90
CA GLN A 85 -12.29 5.32 -13.09
C GLN A 85 -11.49 6.62 -13.03
N VAL A 86 -10.55 6.78 -13.96
CA VAL A 86 -9.65 7.94 -14.06
C VAL A 86 -10.44 9.18 -14.50
N GLU A 87 -10.30 10.26 -13.73
CA GLU A 87 -10.85 11.58 -14.07
C GLU A 87 -9.75 12.53 -14.55
N GLU A 88 -8.55 12.44 -13.97
CA GLU A 88 -7.43 13.33 -14.30
C GLU A 88 -6.09 12.69 -13.97
N VAL A 89 -5.06 13.04 -14.75
CA VAL A 89 -3.70 12.51 -14.64
C VAL A 89 -2.70 13.65 -14.73
N PHE A 90 -1.76 13.72 -13.78
CA PHE A 90 -0.74 14.76 -13.74
C PHE A 90 0.62 14.20 -13.37
N PHE A 91 1.67 14.81 -13.92
CA PHE A 91 3.01 14.70 -13.34
C PHE A 91 3.17 15.72 -12.21
N HIS A 92 3.69 15.27 -11.07
CA HIS A 92 4.14 16.19 -10.03
C HIS A 92 5.60 16.58 -10.20
N CYS A 93 5.92 17.80 -9.76
CA CYS A 93 7.26 18.36 -9.82
C CYS A 93 8.26 17.59 -8.93
N SER A 94 9.44 17.32 -9.50
CA SER A 94 10.56 16.60 -8.87
C SER A 94 11.19 17.29 -7.66
N LYS A 95 10.91 18.59 -7.42
CA LYS A 95 11.52 19.37 -6.34
C LYS A 95 11.38 18.72 -4.95
N ALA A 96 10.23 18.11 -4.65
CA ALA A 96 10.01 17.47 -3.35
C ALA A 96 10.98 16.29 -3.14
N PHE A 97 11.17 15.47 -4.18
CA PHE A 97 12.03 14.28 -4.16
C PHE A 97 13.51 14.64 -4.11
N LEU A 98 13.91 15.65 -4.89
CA LEU A 98 15.27 16.18 -4.88
C LEU A 98 15.65 16.77 -3.53
N ARG A 99 14.76 17.58 -2.93
CA ARG A 99 15.00 18.23 -1.63
C ARG A 99 15.02 17.23 -0.47
N SER A 100 14.16 16.23 -0.50
CA SER A 100 14.13 15.17 0.53
C SER A 100 15.26 14.17 0.37
N LYS A 101 15.98 14.19 -0.76
CA LYS A 101 16.99 13.19 -1.12
C LYS A 101 16.41 11.77 -1.05
N LEU A 102 15.15 11.61 -1.47
CA LEU A 102 14.39 10.36 -1.29
C LEU A 102 15.07 9.16 -1.95
N TRP A 103 15.85 9.35 -3.01
CA TRP A 103 16.50 8.26 -3.73
C TRP A 103 18.03 8.24 -3.56
N GLN A 104 18.55 8.89 -2.52
CA GLN A 104 19.98 8.93 -2.19
C GLN A 104 20.20 8.21 -0.84
N PRO A 105 20.30 6.87 -0.83
CA PRO A 105 20.37 6.11 0.41
C PRO A 105 21.63 6.40 1.24
N ASP A 106 22.69 6.90 0.61
CA ASP A 106 23.97 7.29 1.22
C ASP A 106 23.87 8.51 2.14
N VAL A 107 22.86 9.36 1.95
CA VAL A 107 22.64 10.56 2.78
C VAL A 107 21.60 10.37 3.87
N TRP A 108 20.96 9.19 3.93
CA TRP A 108 19.96 8.89 4.94
C TRP A 108 20.63 8.74 6.31
N GLY A 109 19.99 9.28 7.34
CA GLY A 109 20.46 9.13 8.72
C GLY A 109 20.27 7.71 9.26
N GLU A 110 20.57 7.54 10.55
CA GLU A 110 20.32 6.28 11.24
C GLU A 110 18.84 5.86 11.12
N ARG A 111 18.62 4.58 10.78
CA ARG A 111 17.25 4.06 10.67
C ARG A 111 16.58 4.06 12.03
N HIS A 112 15.51 4.83 12.17
CA HIS A 112 14.64 4.74 13.34
C HIS A 112 13.82 3.45 13.29
N LYS A 113 14.02 2.56 14.27
CA LYS A 113 13.18 1.36 14.43
C LYS A 113 11.90 1.72 15.18
N VAL A 114 10.75 1.45 14.56
CA VAL A 114 9.45 1.52 15.22
C VAL A 114 9.20 0.21 15.95
N SER A 115 8.95 0.28 17.26
CA SER A 115 8.58 -0.88 18.10
C SER A 115 7.06 -0.89 18.30
N PHE A 116 6.38 -1.79 17.58
CA PHE A 116 4.94 -2.02 17.75
C PHE A 116 4.65 -2.62 19.13
N GLY A 117 5.55 -3.47 19.62
CA GLY A 117 5.50 -4.06 20.94
C GLY A 117 5.50 -3.01 22.04
N LYS A 118 6.41 -2.02 22.00
CA LYS A 118 6.42 -0.93 23.00
C LYS A 118 5.17 -0.06 22.93
N LEU A 119 4.68 0.24 21.72
CA LEU A 119 3.42 0.97 21.54
C LEU A 119 2.25 0.20 22.14
N TYR A 120 2.17 -1.12 21.90
CA TYR A 120 1.17 -2.00 22.46
C TYR A 120 1.28 -2.10 23.99
N ALA A 121 2.47 -2.36 24.51
CA ALA A 121 2.72 -2.53 25.94
C ALA A 121 2.37 -1.28 26.72
N LYS A 122 2.76 -0.09 26.22
CA LYS A 122 2.36 1.19 26.81
C LYS A 122 0.85 1.36 26.86
N ARG A 123 0.14 1.03 25.78
CA ARG A 123 -1.33 1.17 25.70
C ARG A 123 -2.08 0.18 26.60
N ASN A 124 -1.58 -1.05 26.70
CA ASN A 124 -2.26 -2.15 27.38
C ASN A 124 -1.66 -2.47 28.76
N LYS A 125 -0.70 -1.68 29.23
CA LYS A 125 0.06 -1.90 30.47
C LYS A 125 0.71 -3.30 30.53
N ALA A 126 1.24 -3.77 29.41
CA ALA A 126 1.93 -5.06 29.32
C ALA A 126 3.44 -4.93 29.62
N SER A 127 4.11 -6.05 29.86
CA SER A 127 5.55 -6.10 30.15
C SER A 127 6.43 -5.81 28.93
N ASP A 128 7.69 -5.44 29.17
CA ASP A 128 8.70 -5.30 28.13
C ASP A 128 9.01 -6.62 27.42
N GLU A 129 8.87 -7.75 28.11
CA GLU A 129 8.97 -9.09 27.51
C GLU A 129 7.86 -9.32 26.48
N THR A 130 6.64 -8.90 26.81
CA THR A 130 5.50 -8.95 25.87
C THR A 130 5.76 -8.04 24.68
N ALA A 131 6.32 -6.85 24.90
CA ALA A 131 6.71 -5.94 23.81
C ALA A 131 7.75 -6.60 22.87
N ALA A 132 8.81 -7.19 23.42
CA ALA A 132 9.83 -7.86 22.64
C ALA A 132 9.28 -9.05 21.83
N ALA A 133 8.39 -9.84 22.44
CA ALA A 133 7.74 -10.96 21.75
C ALA A 133 6.87 -10.49 20.56
N ILE A 134 6.14 -9.38 20.71
CA ILE A 134 5.33 -8.79 19.63
C ILE A 134 6.24 -8.28 18.51
N ASP A 135 7.29 -7.53 18.82
CA ASP A 135 8.22 -7.05 17.79
C ASP A 135 8.87 -8.20 17.04
N ALA A 136 9.29 -9.27 17.74
CA ALA A 136 9.84 -10.46 17.11
C ALA A 136 8.82 -11.17 16.19
N ALA A 137 7.55 -11.21 16.59
CA ALA A 137 6.48 -11.77 15.76
C ALA A 137 6.24 -10.95 14.49
N VAL A 138 6.25 -9.61 14.58
CA VAL A 138 6.11 -8.71 13.42
C VAL A 138 7.29 -8.88 12.46
N GLU A 139 8.53 -8.92 12.96
CA GLU A 139 9.73 -9.10 12.14
C GLU A 139 9.80 -10.47 11.46
N ARG A 140 9.19 -11.50 12.06
CA ARG A 140 9.04 -12.82 11.44
C ARG A 140 8.01 -12.78 10.33
N ASP A 141 6.85 -12.16 10.57
CA ASP A 141 5.80 -12.00 9.57
C ASP A 141 6.30 -11.26 8.32
N TYR A 142 7.08 -10.19 8.48
CA TYR A 142 7.72 -9.49 7.36
C TYR A 142 8.71 -10.36 6.59
N ARG A 143 9.34 -11.36 7.20
CA ARG A 143 10.27 -12.24 6.47
C ARG A 143 9.55 -13.37 5.73
N GLU A 144 8.49 -13.89 6.32
CA GLU A 144 7.82 -15.10 5.84
C GLU A 144 6.62 -14.81 4.92
N ASN A 145 6.00 -13.64 5.07
CA ASN A 145 4.71 -13.30 4.43
C ASN A 145 4.74 -11.99 3.61
N LEU A 146 5.92 -11.43 3.30
CA LEU A 146 6.11 -10.28 2.40
C LEU A 146 5.79 -10.62 0.96
#